data_AF-A0A0J7JDG9-F1
#
_entry.id   AF-A0A0J7JDG9-F1
#
_cell.length_a   1.000
_cell.length_b   1.000
_cell.length_c   1.000
_cell.angle_alpha   90.00
_cell.angle_beta   90.00
_cell.angle_gamma   90.00
#
_symmetry.space_group_name_H-M   'P 1'
#
loop_
_entity.id
_entity.type
_entity.pdbx_description
1 polymer ?
#
loop_
_entity_poly.entity_id
_entity_poly.type
_entity_poly.pdbx_seq_one_letter_code
_entity_poly.pdbx_strand_id
1 'polypeptide(L)'
;MKIDAEVTPEARNYLLSLLAKQEVPGMAARVYVEKGGTQQAETCLAFCPPGEESGEDIRKDFDDLTLYFEAASVPYLQEMEIGLHGEGSLQTLTIKAPNSKKPATPPKTFTLSQDCEALRVPYGNSVTLPEGASVSITQALGGSFTVNYEGNLYRLSPEVTRNLGFQSDVILFEPPEDGLISEQQCWDAMRLVYDPEIPVNVVSLGLIYKLEIDQERQSVRVEMTLTSPGCGMGDIIAGDVKGKLLQVPHVEDSQVDIVFDPPWSYDSLDEEARLELGLI
;
A
#
# COMPACT_ATOMS: atom_id res chain seq x y z
N MET A 1 -15.98 4.46 -7.53
CA MET A 1 -15.79 3.17 -6.84
C MET A 1 -17.13 2.77 -6.20
N LYS A 2 -17.43 1.49 -5.96
CA LYS A 2 -18.64 1.08 -5.24
C LYS A 2 -18.24 0.60 -3.84
N ILE A 3 -19.04 0.94 -2.82
CA ILE A 3 -18.82 0.49 -1.44
C ILE A 3 -19.74 -0.69 -1.13
N ASP A 4 -19.12 -1.82 -0.76
CA ASP A 4 -19.83 -2.95 -0.18
C ASP A 4 -19.85 -2.82 1.34
N ALA A 5 -21.04 -2.62 1.89
CA ALA A 5 -21.26 -2.27 3.28
C ALA A 5 -22.70 -2.62 3.66
N GLU A 6 -22.88 -3.14 4.86
CA GLU A 6 -24.17 -3.52 5.42
C GLU A 6 -24.43 -2.77 6.74
N VAL A 7 -25.70 -2.43 6.98
CA VAL A 7 -26.15 -1.81 8.23
C VAL A 7 -27.35 -2.61 8.72
N THR A 8 -27.28 -3.15 9.94
CA THR A 8 -28.42 -3.90 10.48
C THR A 8 -29.61 -2.96 10.72
N PRO A 9 -30.87 -3.44 10.62
CA PRO A 9 -32.04 -2.60 10.85
C PRO A 9 -32.04 -1.89 12.22
N GLU A 10 -31.55 -2.56 13.27
CA GLU A 10 -31.44 -1.99 14.61
C GLU A 10 -30.42 -0.86 14.67
N ALA A 11 -29.24 -1.07 14.07
CA ALA A 11 -28.19 -0.06 13.99
C ALA A 11 -28.64 1.15 13.17
N ARG A 12 -29.36 0.92 12.07
CA ARG A 12 -29.95 1.99 11.25
C ARG A 12 -30.90 2.87 12.07
N ASN A 13 -31.87 2.25 12.74
CA ASN A 13 -32.85 2.97 13.54
C ASN A 13 -32.18 3.75 14.68
N TYR A 14 -31.15 3.15 15.31
CA TYR A 14 -30.37 3.80 16.34
C TYR A 14 -29.60 5.02 15.79
N LEU A 15 -28.91 4.89 14.66
CA LEU A 15 -28.22 6.00 13.99
C LEU A 15 -29.17 7.13 13.62
N LEU A 16 -30.32 6.83 13.02
CA LEU A 16 -31.35 7.83 12.73
C LEU A 16 -31.78 8.60 13.98
N SER A 17 -31.92 7.91 15.12
CA SER A 17 -32.24 8.55 16.39
C SER A 17 -31.12 9.47 16.89
N LEU A 18 -29.85 9.13 16.64
CA LEU A 18 -28.69 9.96 16.99
C LEU A 18 -28.58 11.20 16.09
N LEU A 19 -28.84 11.03 14.79
CA LEU A 19 -28.84 12.12 13.80
C LEU A 19 -29.98 13.10 14.08
N ALA A 20 -31.18 12.59 14.39
CA ALA A 20 -32.33 13.43 14.74
C ALA A 20 -32.09 14.30 15.97
N LYS A 21 -31.32 13.81 16.95
CA LYS A 21 -30.93 14.57 18.16
C LYS A 21 -29.98 15.72 17.88
N GLN A 22 -29.34 15.77 16.70
CA GLN A 22 -28.49 16.90 16.34
C GLN A 22 -29.30 18.14 15.94
N GLU A 23 -30.62 18.01 15.74
CA GLU A 23 -31.54 19.11 15.38
C GLU A 23 -31.13 19.89 14.10
N VAL A 24 -30.32 19.26 13.23
CA VAL A 24 -29.89 19.81 11.94
C VAL A 24 -30.62 19.06 10.81
N PRO A 25 -31.45 19.74 10.00
CA PRO A 25 -32.10 19.13 8.85
C PRO A 25 -31.07 18.59 7.85
N GLY A 26 -31.24 17.33 7.40
CA GLY A 26 -30.32 16.72 6.44
C GLY A 26 -29.00 16.21 7.04
N MET A 27 -28.88 16.17 8.37
CA MET A 27 -27.73 15.58 9.06
C MET A 27 -27.53 14.11 8.65
N ALA A 28 -26.32 13.79 8.22
CA ALA A 28 -25.88 12.45 7.85
C ALA A 28 -24.73 11.99 8.74
N ALA A 29 -24.19 10.80 8.48
CA ALA A 29 -22.95 10.35 9.08
C ALA A 29 -21.92 10.04 7.99
N ARG A 30 -20.64 10.35 8.29
CA ARG A 30 -19.48 10.07 7.45
C ARG A 30 -18.64 8.98 8.10
N VAL A 31 -18.27 7.97 7.33
CA VAL A 31 -17.44 6.84 7.74
C VAL A 31 -16.08 6.95 7.07
N TYR A 32 -15.02 6.76 7.84
CA TYR A 32 -13.64 6.80 7.36
C TYR A 32 -12.75 5.87 8.20
N VAL A 33 -11.55 5.58 7.72
CA VAL A 33 -10.55 4.74 8.39
C VAL A 33 -9.30 5.56 8.63
N GLU A 34 -8.96 5.81 9.89
CA GLU A 34 -7.68 6.38 10.25
C GLU A 34 -6.59 5.32 10.13
N LYS A 35 -5.47 5.66 9.49
CA LYS A 35 -4.32 4.75 9.28
C LYS A 35 -4.72 3.40 8.67
N GLY A 36 -5.68 3.41 7.74
CA GLY A 36 -6.16 2.22 7.03
C GLY A 36 -5.03 1.43 6.40
N GLY A 37 -5.06 0.10 6.54
CA GLY A 37 -4.02 -0.80 6.06
C GLY A 37 -2.88 -1.06 7.07
N THR A 38 -2.95 -0.48 8.26
CA THR A 38 -1.96 -0.69 9.33
C THR A 38 -2.55 -1.43 10.52
N GLN A 39 -1.69 -1.95 11.42
CA GLN A 39 -2.13 -2.54 12.69
C GLN A 39 -2.84 -1.54 13.62
N GLN A 40 -2.56 -0.25 13.43
CA GLN A 40 -3.16 0.87 14.14
C GLN A 40 -4.43 1.40 13.47
N ALA A 41 -4.96 0.72 12.45
CA ALA A 41 -6.15 1.22 11.75
C ALA A 41 -7.36 1.27 12.68
N GLU A 42 -8.09 2.38 12.61
CA GLU A 42 -9.33 2.63 13.36
C GLU A 42 -10.43 3.04 12.40
N THR A 43 -11.59 2.39 12.50
CA THR A 43 -12.77 2.76 11.72
C THR A 43 -13.62 3.73 12.52
N CYS A 44 -13.84 4.91 11.95
CA CYS A 44 -14.48 6.04 12.60
C CYS A 44 -15.81 6.37 11.94
N LEU A 45 -16.75 6.88 12.72
CA LEU A 45 -18.01 7.44 12.27
C LEU A 45 -18.16 8.83 12.90
N ALA A 46 -18.36 9.83 12.06
CA ALA A 46 -18.56 11.21 12.47
C ALA A 46 -19.90 11.74 11.94
N PHE A 47 -20.49 12.71 12.64
CA PHE A 47 -21.65 13.43 12.11
C PHE A 47 -21.22 14.31 10.94
N CYS A 48 -22.04 14.34 9.90
CA CYS A 48 -21.79 15.07 8.66
C CYS A 48 -22.97 16.01 8.39
N PRO A 49 -22.87 17.30 8.75
CA PRO A 49 -23.85 18.30 8.38
C PRO A 49 -24.00 18.40 6.85
N PRO A 50 -25.17 18.82 6.34
CA PRO A 50 -25.38 18.95 4.90
C PRO A 50 -24.42 19.97 4.28
N GLY A 51 -23.67 19.56 3.26
CA GLY A 51 -22.69 20.37 2.56
C GLY A 51 -21.28 20.30 3.14
N GLU A 52 -21.06 19.55 4.22
CA GLU A 52 -19.72 19.25 4.76
C GLU A 52 -19.13 17.93 4.23
N GLU A 53 -19.88 17.19 3.41
CA GLU A 53 -19.33 16.05 2.69
C GLU A 53 -18.24 16.49 1.69
N SER A 54 -17.22 15.65 1.51
CA SER A 54 -16.26 15.88 0.42
C SER A 54 -16.92 15.56 -0.92
N GLY A 55 -16.59 16.32 -1.97
CA GLY A 55 -17.10 16.06 -3.32
C GLY A 55 -16.71 14.69 -3.87
N GLU A 56 -15.71 14.04 -3.28
CA GLU A 56 -15.26 12.70 -3.65
C GLU A 56 -15.89 11.59 -2.79
N ASP A 57 -16.59 11.93 -1.70
CA ASP A 57 -17.17 10.95 -0.79
C ASP A 57 -18.20 10.09 -1.52
N ILE A 58 -18.18 8.79 -1.24
CA ILE A 58 -19.14 7.85 -1.82
C ILE A 58 -20.40 7.90 -0.96
N ARG A 59 -21.49 8.40 -1.52
CA ARG A 59 -22.80 8.33 -0.91
C ARG A 59 -23.41 6.94 -1.08
N LYS A 60 -23.92 6.34 0.00
CA LYS A 60 -24.77 5.15 -0.05
C LYS A 60 -25.96 5.32 0.90
N ASP A 61 -27.14 5.03 0.36
CA ASP A 61 -28.40 5.09 1.10
C ASP A 61 -28.80 3.68 1.56
N PHE A 62 -29.18 3.57 2.84
CA PHE A 62 -29.67 2.38 3.51
C PHE A 62 -31.12 2.64 3.95
N ASP A 63 -32.04 2.57 2.98
CA ASP A 63 -33.42 3.05 3.10
C ASP A 63 -33.48 4.56 3.39
N ASP A 64 -33.79 4.95 4.63
CA ASP A 64 -33.94 6.32 5.10
C ASP A 64 -32.66 6.90 5.75
N LEU A 65 -31.62 6.06 5.91
CA LEU A 65 -30.31 6.48 6.41
C LEU A 65 -29.34 6.72 5.26
N THR A 66 -28.80 7.94 5.16
CA THR A 66 -27.70 8.26 4.25
C THR A 66 -26.37 8.21 4.98
N LEU A 67 -25.41 7.46 4.44
CA LEU A 67 -24.02 7.46 4.88
C LEU A 67 -23.10 7.94 3.75
N TYR A 68 -22.13 8.77 4.13
CA TYR A 68 -21.01 9.16 3.28
C TYR A 68 -19.77 8.34 3.66
N PHE A 69 -19.04 7.86 2.67
CA PHE A 69 -17.82 7.11 2.87
C PHE A 69 -16.67 7.89 2.26
N GLU A 70 -15.64 8.18 3.06
CA GLU A 70 -14.46 8.86 2.56
C GLU A 70 -13.79 8.06 1.44
N ALA A 71 -13.55 8.70 0.29
CA ALA A 71 -13.02 8.06 -0.91
C ALA A 71 -11.76 7.22 -0.64
N ALA A 72 -10.79 7.78 0.07
CA ALA A 72 -9.53 7.12 0.43
C ALA A 72 -9.73 5.94 1.39
N SER A 73 -10.83 5.91 2.14
CA SER A 73 -11.14 4.88 3.12
C SER A 73 -11.91 3.68 2.52
N VAL A 74 -12.58 3.87 1.38
CA VAL A 74 -13.44 2.86 0.73
C VAL A 74 -12.76 1.52 0.47
N PRO A 75 -11.47 1.44 0.06
CA PRO A 75 -10.79 0.15 -0.12
C PRO A 75 -10.70 -0.67 1.18
N TYR A 76 -10.61 -0.01 2.33
CA TYR A 76 -10.47 -0.63 3.65
C TYR A 76 -11.82 -1.00 4.28
N LEU A 77 -12.91 -0.42 3.75
CA LEU A 77 -14.28 -0.57 4.25
C LEU A 77 -15.09 -1.64 3.49
N GLN A 78 -14.47 -2.36 2.55
CA GLN A 78 -15.16 -3.46 1.86
C GLN A 78 -15.58 -4.52 2.87
N GLU A 79 -16.81 -5.03 2.72
CA GLU A 79 -17.44 -6.02 3.61
C GLU A 79 -17.62 -5.50 5.05
N MET A 80 -17.71 -4.18 5.24
CA MET A 80 -17.98 -3.63 6.56
C MET A 80 -19.44 -3.86 6.99
N GLU A 81 -19.64 -4.03 8.29
CA GLU A 81 -20.94 -4.16 8.92
C GLU A 81 -21.06 -3.14 10.06
N ILE A 82 -22.14 -2.36 10.05
CA ILE A 82 -22.55 -1.55 11.19
C ILE A 82 -23.70 -2.27 11.89
N GLY A 83 -23.45 -2.68 13.13
CA GLY A 83 -24.39 -3.38 13.98
C GLY A 83 -24.66 -2.62 15.28
N LEU A 84 -25.52 -3.23 16.10
CA LEU A 84 -25.81 -2.79 17.45
C LEU A 84 -25.59 -3.98 18.39
N HIS A 85 -24.90 -3.76 19.50
CA HIS A 85 -24.73 -4.77 20.53
C HIS A 85 -25.31 -4.30 21.86
N GLY A 86 -25.91 -5.22 22.61
CA GLY A 86 -26.55 -4.96 23.90
C GLY A 86 -28.07 -4.79 23.81
N GLU A 87 -28.72 -4.67 24.97
CA GLU A 87 -30.18 -4.54 25.11
C GLU A 87 -30.56 -3.31 25.95
N GLY A 88 -31.69 -2.69 25.64
CA GLY A 88 -32.23 -1.55 26.39
C GLY A 88 -31.34 -0.30 26.35
N SER A 89 -31.05 0.29 27.51
CA SER A 89 -30.26 1.53 27.62
C SER A 89 -28.73 1.34 27.53
N LEU A 90 -28.25 0.10 27.39
CA LEU A 90 -26.82 -0.25 27.29
C LEU A 90 -26.40 -0.59 25.84
N GLN A 91 -27.20 -0.20 24.85
CA GLN A 91 -26.90 -0.42 23.45
C GLN A 91 -25.67 0.38 23.01
N THR A 92 -24.74 -0.28 22.34
CA THR A 92 -23.54 0.31 21.77
C THR A 92 -23.49 0.01 20.28
N LEU A 93 -23.22 1.04 19.47
CA LEU A 93 -22.98 0.86 18.04
C LEU A 93 -21.67 0.10 17.84
N THR A 94 -21.69 -0.93 16.99
CA THR A 94 -20.49 -1.69 16.64
C THR A 94 -20.20 -1.52 15.16
N ILE A 95 -18.95 -1.25 14.83
CA ILE A 95 -18.48 -1.18 13.44
C ILE A 95 -17.45 -2.29 13.27
N LYS A 96 -17.74 -3.25 12.41
CA LYS A 96 -16.81 -4.30 12.00
C LYS A 96 -16.35 -3.98 10.59
N ALA A 97 -15.07 -3.68 10.43
CA ALA A 97 -14.44 -3.51 9.13
C ALA A 97 -13.31 -4.55 9.01
N PRO A 98 -13.59 -5.75 8.49
CA PRO A 98 -12.63 -6.88 8.49
C PRO A 98 -11.37 -6.59 7.67
N ASN A 99 -11.45 -5.62 6.76
CA ASN A 99 -10.35 -5.22 5.88
C ASN A 99 -9.68 -3.91 6.32
N SER A 100 -10.11 -3.28 7.43
CA SER A 100 -9.57 -1.99 7.90
C SER A 100 -8.06 -2.02 8.15
N LYS A 101 -7.57 -3.14 8.69
CA LYS A 101 -6.15 -3.38 8.98
C LYS A 101 -5.41 -4.11 7.86
N LYS A 102 -6.12 -4.55 6.82
CA LYS A 102 -5.50 -5.20 5.67
C LYS A 102 -5.09 -4.10 4.68
N PRO A 103 -3.88 -4.17 4.11
CA PRO A 103 -3.53 -3.28 3.02
C PRO A 103 -4.55 -3.40 1.89
N ALA A 104 -4.99 -2.26 1.37
CA ALA A 104 -5.97 -2.20 0.31
C ALA A 104 -5.40 -2.87 -0.93
N THR A 105 -5.99 -3.99 -1.38
CA THR A 105 -5.64 -4.55 -2.68
C THR A 105 -6.05 -3.55 -3.75
N PRO A 106 -5.09 -3.01 -4.52
CA PRO A 106 -5.43 -1.99 -5.49
C PRO A 106 -6.21 -2.63 -6.65
N PRO A 107 -7.20 -1.92 -7.23
CA PRO A 107 -7.96 -2.45 -8.35
C PRO A 107 -7.05 -2.59 -9.58
N LYS A 108 -7.34 -3.57 -10.45
CA LYS A 108 -6.59 -3.79 -11.69
C LYS A 108 -6.54 -2.55 -12.59
N THR A 109 -7.51 -1.66 -12.48
CA THR A 109 -7.55 -0.37 -13.18
C THR A 109 -8.17 0.68 -12.27
N PHE A 110 -7.61 1.88 -12.25
CA PHE A 110 -8.16 3.02 -11.52
C PHE A 110 -7.89 4.33 -12.26
N THR A 111 -8.56 5.39 -11.80
CA THR A 111 -8.36 6.74 -12.28
C THR A 111 -7.54 7.50 -11.24
N LEU A 112 -6.51 8.23 -11.67
CA LEU A 112 -5.71 9.06 -10.77
C LEU A 112 -6.59 10.20 -10.21
N SER A 113 -6.62 10.35 -8.89
CA SER A 113 -7.35 11.43 -8.20
C SER A 113 -6.59 12.77 -8.17
N GLN A 114 -5.33 12.77 -8.61
CA GLN A 114 -4.47 13.95 -8.69
C GLN A 114 -3.33 13.71 -9.67
N ASP A 115 -2.61 14.78 -10.02
CA ASP A 115 -1.35 14.68 -10.76
C ASP A 115 -0.33 13.85 -9.96
N CYS A 116 0.26 12.85 -10.61
CA CYS A 116 1.18 11.92 -9.97
C CYS A 116 2.54 11.96 -10.65
N GLU A 117 3.60 12.17 -9.87
CA GLU A 117 4.97 11.95 -10.36
C GLU A 117 5.23 10.45 -10.53
N ALA A 118 5.81 10.08 -11.66
CA ALA A 118 6.11 8.70 -12.01
C ALA A 118 7.44 8.60 -12.77
N LEU A 119 8.07 7.43 -12.74
CA LEU A 119 9.27 7.15 -13.53
C LEU A 119 8.91 6.26 -14.72
N ARG A 120 9.32 6.63 -15.93
CA ARG A 120 9.07 5.81 -17.12
C ARG A 120 9.96 4.57 -17.10
N VAL A 121 9.36 3.39 -17.22
CA VAL A 121 10.08 2.11 -17.29
C VAL A 121 10.34 1.77 -18.76
N PRO A 122 11.56 1.35 -19.16
CA PRO A 122 12.76 1.07 -18.34
C PRO A 122 13.75 2.25 -18.20
N TYR A 123 13.40 3.43 -18.71
CA TYR A 123 14.35 4.53 -18.89
C TYR A 123 14.68 5.33 -17.62
N GLY A 124 13.83 5.28 -16.58
CA GLY A 124 14.01 5.98 -15.31
C GLY A 124 13.75 7.49 -15.34
N ASN A 125 13.37 8.08 -16.48
CA ASN A 125 13.09 9.51 -16.55
C ASN A 125 11.75 9.86 -15.86
N SER A 126 11.73 10.96 -15.09
CA SER A 126 10.52 11.46 -14.42
C SER A 126 9.50 12.02 -15.42
N VAL A 127 8.22 11.72 -15.18
CA VAL A 127 7.04 12.12 -15.96
C VAL A 127 5.89 12.37 -14.99
N THR A 128 5.08 13.38 -15.25
CA THR A 128 3.81 13.60 -14.52
C THR A 128 2.67 12.93 -15.26
N LEU A 129 1.97 12.01 -14.59
CA LEU A 129 0.70 11.46 -15.06
C LEU A 129 -0.44 12.38 -14.60
N PRO A 130 -1.34 12.82 -15.51
CA PRO A 130 -2.35 13.80 -15.17
C PRO A 130 -3.48 13.22 -14.30
N GLU A 131 -4.06 14.06 -13.44
CA GLU A 131 -5.34 13.79 -12.80
C GLU A 131 -6.39 13.35 -13.84
N GLY A 132 -7.20 12.34 -13.48
CA GLY A 132 -8.19 11.77 -14.40
C GLY A 132 -7.63 10.74 -15.38
N ALA A 133 -6.31 10.50 -15.42
CA ALA A 133 -5.72 9.43 -16.23
C ALA A 133 -6.24 8.07 -15.77
N SER A 134 -6.79 7.28 -16.70
CA SER A 134 -7.15 5.88 -16.44
C SER A 134 -5.92 5.00 -16.64
N VAL A 135 -5.46 4.38 -15.56
CA VAL A 135 -4.25 3.56 -15.53
C VAL A 135 -4.58 2.14 -15.11
N SER A 136 -3.85 1.17 -15.66
CA SER A 136 -3.99 -0.24 -15.27
C SER A 136 -2.75 -0.71 -14.53
N ILE A 137 -2.94 -1.38 -13.39
CA ILE A 137 -1.82 -1.91 -12.61
C ILE A 137 -1.30 -3.14 -13.30
N THR A 138 -0.02 -3.12 -13.66
CA THR A 138 0.70 -4.29 -14.15
C THR A 138 1.43 -5.00 -13.01
N GLN A 139 1.89 -4.25 -12.01
CA GLN A 139 2.55 -4.78 -10.81
C GLN A 139 2.19 -3.92 -9.59
N ALA A 140 1.92 -4.56 -8.45
CA ALA A 140 1.72 -3.89 -7.16
C ALA A 140 2.57 -4.58 -6.10
N LEU A 141 3.84 -4.19 -5.98
CA LEU A 141 4.85 -4.94 -5.24
C LEU A 141 5.69 -3.97 -4.38
N GLY A 142 5.80 -4.24 -3.08
CA GLY A 142 6.73 -3.53 -2.19
C GLY A 142 6.42 -2.05 -1.86
N GLY A 143 5.24 -1.54 -2.24
CA GLY A 143 4.80 -0.15 -1.98
C GLY A 143 4.63 0.62 -3.24
N SER A 144 5.41 0.26 -4.23
CA SER A 144 5.41 0.86 -5.55
C SER A 144 4.51 0.11 -6.50
N PHE A 145 3.82 0.86 -7.36
CA PHE A 145 3.02 0.27 -8.43
C PHE A 145 3.67 0.55 -9.77
N THR A 146 3.73 -0.47 -10.63
CA THR A 146 3.96 -0.26 -12.06
C THR A 146 2.59 -0.22 -12.73
N VAL A 147 2.30 0.87 -13.42
CA VAL A 147 1.04 1.10 -14.11
C VAL A 147 1.27 1.25 -15.61
N ASN A 148 0.37 0.70 -16.40
CA ASN A 148 0.28 0.98 -17.83
C ASN A 148 -0.68 2.15 -18.06
N TYR A 149 -0.17 3.16 -18.76
CA TYR A 149 -0.91 4.31 -19.25
C TYR A 149 -0.54 4.56 -20.72
N GLU A 150 -1.55 4.58 -21.60
CA GLU A 150 -1.37 4.74 -23.05
C GLU A 150 -0.32 3.79 -23.66
N GLY A 151 -0.25 2.56 -23.18
CA GLY A 151 0.68 1.54 -23.68
C GLY A 151 2.12 1.68 -23.16
N ASN A 152 2.40 2.66 -22.29
CA ASN A 152 3.70 2.84 -21.64
C ASN A 152 3.63 2.43 -20.17
N LEU A 153 4.74 1.94 -19.63
CA LEU A 153 4.86 1.57 -18.22
C LEU A 153 5.45 2.72 -17.41
N TYR A 154 4.84 2.98 -16.26
CA TYR A 154 5.24 4.01 -15.31
C TYR A 154 5.27 3.45 -13.90
N ARG A 155 6.36 3.68 -13.19
CA ARG A 155 6.53 3.33 -11.80
C ARG A 155 6.09 4.49 -10.90
N LEU A 156 5.11 4.23 -10.04
CA LEU A 156 4.68 5.10 -8.96
C LEU A 156 5.44 4.73 -7.68
N SER A 157 6.03 5.73 -7.01
CA SER A 157 6.73 5.51 -5.75
C SER A 157 5.77 5.13 -4.61
N PRO A 158 6.26 4.53 -3.51
CA PRO A 158 5.45 4.25 -2.33
C PRO A 158 4.77 5.48 -1.71
N GLU A 159 5.35 6.67 -1.88
CA GLU A 159 4.73 7.91 -1.42
C GLU A 159 3.52 8.30 -2.28
N VAL A 160 3.67 8.20 -3.60
CA VAL A 160 2.60 8.50 -4.55
C VAL A 160 1.44 7.52 -4.40
N THR A 161 1.72 6.22 -4.29
CA THR A 161 0.68 5.19 -4.07
C THR A 161 -0.08 5.42 -2.76
N ARG A 162 0.62 5.81 -1.68
CA ARG A 162 0.00 6.17 -0.40
C ARG A 162 -0.92 7.37 -0.54
N ASN A 163 -0.50 8.41 -1.25
CA ASN A 163 -1.33 9.59 -1.49
C ASN A 163 -2.56 9.29 -2.36
N LEU A 164 -2.50 8.24 -3.18
CA LEU A 164 -3.63 7.69 -3.93
C LEU A 164 -4.55 6.79 -3.07
N GLY A 165 -4.29 6.66 -1.76
CA GLY A 165 -5.07 5.81 -0.85
C GLY A 165 -4.71 4.33 -0.93
N PHE A 166 -3.61 3.97 -1.58
CA PHE A 166 -3.10 2.60 -1.60
C PHE A 166 -1.94 2.45 -0.63
N GLN A 167 -2.05 1.52 0.31
CA GLN A 167 -0.91 1.07 1.08
C GLN A 167 -0.60 -0.36 0.65
N SER A 168 0.62 -0.60 0.16
CA SER A 168 1.10 -1.98 0.13
C SER A 168 1.54 -2.40 1.53
N ASP A 169 1.70 -3.71 1.69
CA ASP A 169 2.34 -4.34 2.84
C ASP A 169 3.61 -3.61 3.26
N VAL A 170 3.51 -2.81 4.32
CA VAL A 170 4.66 -2.48 5.15
C VAL A 170 4.84 -3.72 6.01
N ILE A 171 5.77 -4.60 5.65
CA ILE A 171 6.18 -5.64 6.57
C ILE A 171 6.83 -4.93 7.76
N LEU A 172 6.18 -5.03 8.91
CA LEU A 172 6.74 -4.62 10.19
C LEU A 172 7.57 -5.79 10.69
N PHE A 173 8.89 -5.65 10.65
CA PHE A 173 9.79 -6.59 11.29
C PHE A 173 9.69 -6.42 12.80
N GLU A 174 9.46 -7.52 13.52
CA GLU A 174 9.55 -7.51 14.98
C GLU A 174 11.02 -7.31 15.39
N PRO A 175 11.34 -6.34 16.26
CA PRO A 175 12.69 -6.14 16.75
C PRO A 175 13.21 -7.41 17.45
N PRO A 176 14.37 -7.96 17.03
CA PRO A 176 15.00 -9.08 17.72
C PRO A 176 15.25 -8.78 19.21
N GLU A 177 14.99 -9.75 20.08
CA GLU A 177 15.15 -9.57 21.54
C GLU A 177 16.61 -9.35 21.96
N ASP A 178 17.56 -9.82 21.15
CA ASP A 178 19.00 -9.67 21.38
C ASP A 178 19.54 -8.27 21.01
N GLY A 179 18.69 -7.42 20.42
CA GLY A 179 19.04 -6.06 20.00
C GLY A 179 20.01 -5.98 18.82
N LEU A 180 20.20 -7.10 18.11
CA LEU A 180 21.09 -7.20 16.95
C LEU A 180 20.30 -7.05 15.65
N ILE A 181 21.00 -6.64 14.59
CA ILE A 181 20.44 -6.66 13.24
C ILE A 181 20.29 -8.12 12.80
N SER A 182 19.07 -8.52 12.41
CA SER A 182 18.81 -9.86 11.88
C SER A 182 19.13 -9.94 10.39
N GLU A 183 20.05 -10.84 10.03
CA GLU A 183 20.39 -11.11 8.63
C GLU A 183 19.18 -11.60 7.84
N GLN A 184 18.37 -12.48 8.43
CA GLN A 184 17.16 -12.99 7.80
C GLN A 184 16.17 -11.85 7.48
N GLN A 185 15.98 -10.90 8.41
CA GLN A 185 15.11 -9.74 8.17
C GLN A 185 15.67 -8.82 7.08
N CYS A 186 17.00 -8.71 6.94
CA CYS A 186 17.62 -8.00 5.82
C CYS A 186 17.29 -8.66 4.47
N TRP A 187 17.40 -9.99 4.39
CA TRP A 187 17.02 -10.74 3.18
C TRP A 187 15.54 -10.60 2.86
N ASP A 188 14.68 -10.70 3.88
CA ASP A 188 13.24 -10.52 3.72
C ASP A 188 12.88 -9.09 3.29
N ALA A 189 13.57 -8.08 3.79
CA ALA A 189 13.42 -6.69 3.35
C ALA A 189 13.81 -6.51 1.88
N MET A 190 14.90 -7.13 1.43
CA MET A 190 15.34 -7.07 0.03
C MET A 190 14.38 -7.83 -0.90
N ARG A 191 13.74 -8.91 -0.47
CA ARG A 191 12.68 -9.61 -1.23
C ARG A 191 11.45 -8.74 -1.50
N LEU A 192 11.28 -7.63 -0.78
CA LEU A 192 10.22 -6.67 -1.04
C LEU A 192 10.56 -5.67 -2.15
N VAL A 193 11.78 -5.71 -2.69
CA VAL A 193 12.20 -4.87 -3.81
C VAL A 193 12.11 -5.68 -5.09
N TYR A 194 11.42 -5.13 -6.08
CA TYR A 194 11.14 -5.78 -7.35
C TYR A 194 11.70 -4.99 -8.50
N ASP A 195 12.12 -5.71 -9.54
CA ASP A 195 12.47 -5.07 -10.80
C ASP A 195 11.17 -4.56 -11.48
N PRO A 196 11.12 -3.29 -11.89
CA PRO A 196 9.92 -2.71 -12.48
C PRO A 196 9.68 -3.16 -13.94
N GLU A 197 10.69 -3.70 -14.60
CA GLU A 197 10.61 -4.28 -15.94
C GLU A 197 10.31 -5.78 -15.88
N ILE A 198 10.92 -6.48 -14.93
CA ILE A 198 10.77 -7.93 -14.72
C ILE A 198 10.04 -8.16 -13.38
N PRO A 199 8.82 -8.75 -13.35
CA PRO A 199 7.97 -8.86 -12.14
C PRO A 199 8.50 -9.79 -11.03
N VAL A 200 9.80 -9.87 -10.82
CA VAL A 200 10.48 -10.73 -9.86
C VAL A 200 11.29 -9.87 -8.89
N ASN A 201 11.39 -10.32 -7.63
CA ASN A 201 12.15 -9.60 -6.61
C ASN A 201 13.67 -9.69 -6.86
N VAL A 202 14.42 -8.70 -6.37
CA VAL A 202 15.87 -8.59 -6.63
C VAL A 202 16.69 -9.75 -6.06
N VAL A 203 16.20 -10.41 -5.01
CA VAL A 203 16.85 -11.58 -4.41
C VAL A 203 16.65 -12.80 -5.31
N SER A 204 15.41 -13.06 -5.73
CA SER A 204 15.06 -14.18 -6.62
C SER A 204 15.60 -14.03 -8.03
N LEU A 205 15.77 -12.78 -8.49
CA LEU A 205 16.53 -12.46 -9.70
C LEU A 205 18.03 -12.77 -9.57
N GLY A 206 18.55 -12.97 -8.35
CA GLY A 206 19.97 -13.19 -8.10
C GLY A 206 20.79 -11.91 -8.31
N LEU A 207 20.21 -10.73 -8.07
CA LEU A 207 20.92 -9.46 -8.20
C LEU A 207 21.77 -9.14 -6.97
N ILE A 208 21.44 -9.70 -5.81
CA ILE A 208 22.19 -9.47 -4.56
C ILE A 208 23.38 -10.43 -4.49
N TYR A 209 24.59 -9.90 -4.54
CA TYR A 209 25.82 -10.70 -4.52
C TYR A 209 26.41 -10.83 -3.12
N LYS A 210 26.26 -9.79 -2.30
CA LYS A 210 26.85 -9.76 -0.97
C LYS A 210 25.99 -8.95 -0.01
N LEU A 211 25.90 -9.43 1.22
CA LEU A 211 25.32 -8.73 2.37
C LEU A 211 26.36 -8.74 3.49
N GLU A 212 26.74 -7.58 3.98
CA GLU A 212 27.64 -7.40 5.13
C GLU A 212 26.91 -6.62 6.22
N ILE A 213 26.93 -7.15 7.44
CA ILE A 213 26.26 -6.54 8.59
C ILE A 213 27.33 -6.19 9.63
N ASP A 214 27.43 -4.91 9.97
CA ASP A 214 28.26 -4.41 11.06
C ASP A 214 27.37 -4.13 12.27
N GLN A 215 27.41 -5.04 13.24
CA GLN A 215 26.63 -4.94 14.47
C GLN A 215 27.12 -3.81 15.40
N GLU A 216 28.41 -3.46 15.35
CA GLU A 216 28.96 -2.40 16.20
C GLU A 216 28.54 -1.00 15.72
N ARG A 217 28.51 -0.82 14.39
CA ARG A 217 28.09 0.43 13.74
C ARG A 217 26.61 0.48 13.39
N GLN A 218 25.90 -0.63 13.62
CA GLN A 218 24.49 -0.77 13.25
C GLN A 218 24.24 -0.45 11.77
N SER A 219 25.13 -0.92 10.90
CA SER A 219 25.10 -0.59 9.47
C SER A 219 25.10 -1.82 8.58
N VAL A 220 24.41 -1.73 7.45
CA VAL A 220 24.33 -2.81 6.46
C VAL A 220 24.90 -2.34 5.13
N ARG A 221 25.75 -3.16 4.52
CA ARG A 221 26.29 -2.94 3.18
C ARG A 221 25.89 -4.07 2.24
N VAL A 222 25.39 -3.71 1.07
CA VAL A 222 25.00 -4.66 0.03
C VAL A 222 25.78 -4.39 -1.25
N GLU A 223 26.34 -5.44 -1.84
CA GLU A 223 26.82 -5.40 -3.22
C GLU A 223 25.80 -6.09 -4.11
N MET A 224 25.32 -5.39 -5.13
CA MET A 224 24.34 -5.91 -6.07
C MET A 224 24.70 -5.63 -7.53
N THR A 225 24.12 -6.36 -8.46
CA THR A 225 24.26 -6.14 -9.90
C THR A 225 22.93 -5.74 -10.55
N LEU A 226 22.92 -5.56 -11.86
CA LEU A 226 21.74 -5.31 -12.68
C LEU A 226 21.65 -6.34 -13.80
N THR A 227 20.43 -6.56 -14.31
CA THR A 227 20.19 -7.47 -15.44
C THR A 227 20.85 -7.01 -16.74
N SER A 228 21.12 -5.70 -16.87
CA SER A 228 21.88 -5.13 -17.98
C SER A 228 22.73 -3.93 -17.56
N PRO A 229 23.94 -3.75 -18.15
CA PRO A 229 24.74 -2.55 -17.96
C PRO A 229 24.01 -1.33 -18.51
N GLY A 230 23.81 -0.29 -17.68
CA GLY A 230 23.14 0.94 -18.08
C GLY A 230 21.60 0.92 -17.96
N CYS A 231 21.02 0.00 -17.19
CA CYS A 231 19.61 0.04 -16.85
C CYS A 231 19.26 1.39 -16.17
N GLY A 232 18.35 2.17 -16.77
CA GLY A 232 17.93 3.48 -16.26
C GLY A 232 17.22 3.41 -14.90
N MET A 233 16.79 2.22 -14.49
CA MET A 233 16.19 1.95 -13.19
C MET A 233 17.19 1.52 -12.12
N GLY A 234 18.47 1.33 -12.45
CA GLY A 234 19.47 0.76 -11.53
C GLY A 234 19.60 1.54 -10.22
N ASP A 235 19.74 2.85 -10.29
CA ASP A 235 19.84 3.72 -9.11
C ASP A 235 18.54 3.73 -8.28
N ILE A 236 17.38 3.55 -8.94
CA ILE A 236 16.08 3.48 -8.27
C ILE A 236 15.96 2.18 -7.49
N ILE A 237 16.33 1.05 -8.10
CA ILE A 237 16.30 -0.26 -7.45
C ILE A 237 17.29 -0.28 -6.26
N ALA A 238 18.50 0.24 -6.44
CA ALA A 238 19.48 0.34 -5.35
C ALA A 238 18.99 1.25 -4.22
N GLY A 239 18.32 2.37 -4.56
CA GLY A 239 17.66 3.25 -3.61
C GLY A 239 16.54 2.55 -2.83
N ASP A 240 15.72 1.75 -3.51
CA ASP A 240 14.64 0.97 -2.89
C ASP A 240 15.21 -0.09 -1.93
N VAL A 241 16.28 -0.80 -2.32
CA VAL A 241 17.00 -1.75 -1.44
C VAL A 241 17.50 -1.03 -0.18
N LYS A 242 18.18 0.11 -0.35
CA LYS A 242 18.66 0.93 0.76
C LYS A 242 17.51 1.34 1.70
N GLY A 243 16.42 1.86 1.14
CA GLY A 243 15.26 2.32 1.90
C GLY A 243 14.52 1.20 2.64
N LYS A 244 14.53 -0.03 2.11
CA LYS A 244 13.95 -1.20 2.78
C LYS A 244 14.84 -1.73 3.90
N LEU A 245 16.16 -1.74 3.70
CA LEU A 245 17.10 -2.14 4.75
C LEU A 245 17.05 -1.20 5.96
N LEU A 246 16.85 0.11 5.75
CA LEU A 246 16.65 1.07 6.84
C LEU A 246 15.35 0.85 7.64
N GLN A 247 14.42 0.03 7.17
CA GLN A 247 13.22 -0.35 7.91
C GLN A 247 13.44 -1.59 8.79
N VAL A 248 14.58 -2.26 8.66
CA VAL A 248 14.94 -3.40 9.50
C VAL A 248 15.35 -2.88 10.89
N PRO A 249 14.83 -3.47 11.97
CA PRO A 249 15.16 -3.09 13.34
C PRO A 249 16.68 -3.04 13.56
N HIS A 250 17.10 -2.00 14.29
CA HIS A 250 18.49 -1.75 14.67
C HIS A 250 19.43 -1.37 13.52
N VAL A 251 18.94 -1.20 12.28
CA VAL A 251 19.73 -0.64 11.17
C VAL A 251 19.66 0.89 11.21
N GLU A 252 20.80 1.53 11.47
CA GLU A 252 20.95 2.99 11.49
C GLU A 252 21.49 3.55 10.17
N ASP A 253 22.26 2.75 9.43
CA ASP A 253 22.79 3.12 8.11
C ASP A 253 22.73 1.96 7.10
N SER A 254 22.54 2.31 5.84
CA SER A 254 22.52 1.35 4.73
C SER A 254 23.24 1.90 3.51
N GLN A 255 24.14 1.08 2.96
CA GLN A 255 24.86 1.35 1.72
C GLN A 255 24.61 0.23 0.72
N VAL A 256 24.36 0.61 -0.54
CA VAL A 256 24.19 -0.32 -1.66
C VAL A 256 25.15 0.10 -2.76
N ASP A 257 26.03 -0.82 -3.15
CA ASP A 257 27.01 -0.62 -4.21
C ASP A 257 26.63 -1.48 -5.43
N ILE A 258 26.56 -0.85 -6.61
CA ILE A 258 26.29 -1.56 -7.86
C ILE A 258 27.62 -2.03 -8.48
N VAL A 259 27.75 -3.33 -8.68
CA VAL A 259 28.91 -4.00 -9.30
C VAL A 259 28.50 -4.69 -10.61
N PHE A 260 29.44 -4.81 -11.55
CA PHE A 260 29.20 -5.45 -12.86
C PHE A 260 30.10 -6.67 -13.09
N ASP A 261 30.92 -7.04 -12.12
CA ASP A 261 31.78 -8.22 -12.15
C ASP A 261 31.54 -9.05 -10.87
N PRO A 262 31.09 -10.31 -10.98
CA PRO A 262 30.73 -11.00 -12.22
C PRO A 262 29.50 -10.36 -12.91
N PRO A 263 29.34 -10.53 -14.24
CA PRO A 263 28.13 -10.11 -14.93
C PRO A 263 26.96 -11.02 -14.54
N TRP A 264 25.76 -10.45 -14.49
CA TRP A 264 24.54 -11.21 -14.24
C TRP A 264 24.24 -12.22 -15.36
N SER A 265 23.68 -13.37 -15.01
CA SER A 265 23.19 -14.37 -15.97
C SER A 265 21.90 -15.05 -15.47
N TYR A 266 21.15 -15.65 -16.38
CA TYR A 266 19.95 -16.43 -16.06
C TYR A 266 20.20 -17.64 -15.13
N ASP A 267 21.46 -18.05 -14.95
CA ASP A 267 21.81 -19.10 -13.98
C ASP A 267 21.71 -18.61 -12.53
N SER A 268 21.67 -17.28 -12.31
CA SER A 268 21.46 -16.66 -11.01
C SER A 268 20.00 -16.67 -10.55
N LEU A 269 19.05 -17.01 -11.42
CA LEU A 269 17.63 -17.09 -11.07
C LEU A 269 17.35 -18.28 -10.15
N ASP A 270 16.63 -18.02 -9.05
CA ASP A 270 16.06 -19.08 -8.23
C ASP A 270 14.88 -19.79 -8.94
N GLU A 271 14.37 -20.86 -8.32
CA GLU A 271 13.30 -21.67 -8.91
C GLU A 271 11.98 -20.90 -9.07
N GLU A 272 11.66 -20.01 -8.12
CA GLU A 272 10.45 -19.19 -8.13
C GLU A 272 10.49 -18.19 -9.31
N ALA A 273 11.63 -17.52 -9.50
CA ALA A 273 11.86 -16.62 -10.61
C ALA A 273 11.80 -17.34 -11.97
N ARG A 274 12.35 -18.56 -12.07
CA ARG A 274 12.28 -19.35 -13.30
C ARG A 274 10.84 -19.71 -13.67
N LEU A 275 10.01 -20.04 -12.68
CA LEU A 275 8.60 -20.34 -12.88
C LEU A 275 7.81 -19.10 -13.32
N GLU A 276 8.00 -17.97 -12.62
CA GLU A 276 7.40 -16.66 -12.95
C GLU A 276 7.70 -16.24 -14.40
N LEU A 277 8.93 -16.50 -14.86
CA LEU A 277 9.38 -16.18 -16.22
C LEU A 277 9.07 -17.26 -17.27
N GLY A 278 8.43 -18.36 -16.88
CA GLY A 278 8.05 -19.46 -17.79
C GLY A 278 9.24 -20.22 -18.38
N LEU A 279 10.36 -20.30 -17.65
CA LEU A 279 11.59 -20.97 -18.07
C LEU A 279 11.62 -22.47 -17.72
N ILE A 280 10.66 -22.95 -16.92
CA ILE A 280 10.47 -24.34 -16.52
C ILE A 280 8.98 -24.72 -16.49
#